data_AF-A0A0P8WDC1-F1
#
_entry.id   AF-A0A0P8WDC1-F1
#
_cell.length_a   1.000
_cell.length_b   1.000
_cell.length_c   1.000
_cell.angle_alpha   90.00
_cell.angle_beta   90.00
_cell.angle_gamma   90.00
#
_symmetry.space_group_name_H-M   'P 1'
#
loop_
_entity.id
_entity.type
_entity.pdbx_description
1 polymer ?
#
loop_
_entity_poly.entity_id
_entity_poly.type
_entity_poly.pdbx_seq_one_letter_code
_entity_poly.pdbx_strand_id
1 'polypeptide(L)'
;MYQKEVAALDSIPKYRFDTSKTAIARVDDFSTVRYEKNNYSVPARYLRKDVTVKGYANNINILHQGTVIASYSRQYGSGYTQYRLEHYIDLIERKPRSVHNARPVKETLTEEILEWGRQLPGGNKEMVKLLRLCIDYGEERILSIKHQIPIHIIPSVDM
;
A
#
# COMPACT_ATOMS: atom_id res chain seq x y z
N MET A 1 42.32 23.26 -8.06
CA MET A 1 42.30 22.86 -6.64
C MET A 1 41.71 21.47 -6.47
N TYR A 2 40.45 21.23 -6.85
CA TYR A 2 39.75 19.95 -6.68
C TYR A 2 40.52 18.69 -7.14
N GLN A 3 41.17 18.72 -8.30
CA GLN A 3 41.91 17.55 -8.82
C GLN A 3 43.15 17.16 -8.01
N LYS A 4 43.76 18.11 -7.27
CA LYS A 4 44.93 17.81 -6.40
C LYS A 4 44.51 17.12 -5.11
N GLU A 5 43.29 17.39 -4.63
CA GLU A 5 42.76 16.84 -3.38
C GLU A 5 42.36 15.36 -3.52
N VAL A 6 41.94 14.93 -4.72
CA VAL A 6 41.56 13.54 -5.01
C VAL A 6 42.68 12.55 -4.70
N ALA A 7 43.95 12.95 -4.89
CA ALA A 7 45.12 12.09 -4.62
C ALA A 7 45.37 11.85 -3.12
N ALA A 8 44.74 12.63 -2.24
CA ALA A 8 44.87 12.52 -0.78
C ALA A 8 43.65 11.87 -0.11
N LEU A 9 42.63 11.45 -0.89
CA LEU A 9 41.43 10.80 -0.37
C LEU A 9 41.63 9.29 -0.25
N ASP A 10 41.06 8.73 0.82
CA ASP A 10 40.97 7.28 0.99
C ASP A 10 40.00 6.64 -0.02
N SER A 11 40.21 5.34 -0.28
CA SER A 11 39.30 4.56 -1.11
C SER A 11 37.89 4.52 -0.51
N ILE A 12 36.88 4.63 -1.36
CA ILE A 12 35.48 4.56 -0.94
C ILE A 12 35.23 3.21 -0.22
N PRO A 13 34.57 3.19 0.94
CA PRO A 13 34.21 1.95 1.63
C PRO A 13 33.45 0.98 0.73
N LYS A 14 33.75 -0.32 0.86
CA LYS A 14 33.10 -1.39 0.08
C LYS A 14 31.58 -1.47 0.32
N TYR A 15 31.11 -1.01 1.47
CA TYR A 15 29.71 -1.07 1.86
C TYR A 15 29.16 0.34 2.04
N ARG A 16 27.94 0.56 1.55
CA ARG A 16 27.22 1.80 1.83
C ARG A 16 26.86 1.84 3.31
N PHE A 17 27.15 2.98 3.93
CA PHE A 17 26.65 3.26 5.28
C PHE A 17 25.12 3.35 5.25
N ASP A 18 24.47 2.64 6.16
CA ASP A 18 23.02 2.69 6.32
C ASP A 18 22.63 3.95 7.09
N THR A 19 22.04 4.92 6.39
CA THR A 19 21.59 6.18 6.99
C THR A 19 20.23 6.09 7.67
N SER A 20 19.61 4.90 7.70
CA SER A 20 18.30 4.74 8.30
C SER A 20 18.32 4.81 9.83
N LYS A 21 17.26 5.40 10.38
CA LYS A 21 16.89 5.17 11.76
C LYS A 21 16.06 3.88 11.83
N THR A 22 16.59 2.88 12.52
CA THR A 22 15.95 1.57 12.65
C THR A 22 15.14 1.49 13.94
N ALA A 23 13.92 0.97 13.84
CA ALA A 23 13.05 0.67 14.97
C ALA A 23 12.45 -0.72 14.80
N ILE A 24 12.19 -1.41 15.92
CA ILE A 24 11.39 -2.63 15.94
C ILE A 24 9.99 -2.26 16.39
N ALA A 25 8.98 -2.71 15.65
CA ALA A 25 7.59 -2.44 15.96
C ALA A 25 6.75 -3.69 15.69
N ARG A 26 5.75 -3.91 16.55
CA ARG A 26 4.75 -4.96 16.34
C ARG A 26 3.66 -4.45 15.39
N VAL A 27 3.30 -5.27 14.42
CA VAL A 27 2.11 -5.02 13.58
C VAL A 27 0.85 -5.13 14.44
N ASP A 28 0.01 -4.09 14.40
CA ASP A 28 -1.24 -4.03 15.15
C ASP A 28 -2.37 -4.88 14.53
N ASP A 29 -3.53 -4.90 15.20
CA ASP A 29 -4.71 -5.64 14.75
C ASP A 29 -5.37 -5.03 13.50
N PHE A 30 -5.02 -3.78 13.15
CA PHE A 30 -5.45 -3.09 11.94
C PHE A 30 -4.47 -3.29 10.77
N SER A 31 -3.49 -4.17 10.92
CA SER A 31 -2.43 -4.42 9.94
C SER A 31 -1.61 -3.17 9.62
N THR A 32 -1.33 -2.36 10.64
CA THR A 32 -0.48 -1.18 10.54
C THR A 32 0.70 -1.23 11.49
N VAL A 33 1.73 -0.48 11.15
CA VAL A 33 2.95 -0.33 11.95
C VAL A 33 3.18 1.15 12.15
N ARG A 34 3.38 1.53 13.41
CA ARG A 34 3.71 2.91 13.76
C ARG A 34 5.20 3.16 13.59
N TYR A 35 5.54 4.22 12.85
CA TYR A 35 6.88 4.77 12.82
C TYR A 35 6.80 6.27 13.16
N GLU A 36 7.49 6.65 14.22
CA GLU A 36 7.38 7.97 14.85
C GLU A 36 5.92 8.31 15.23
N LYS A 37 5.28 9.23 14.50
CA LYS A 37 3.92 9.71 14.78
C LYS A 37 2.90 9.31 13.72
N ASN A 38 3.29 8.47 12.75
CA ASN A 38 2.45 8.06 11.63
C ASN A 38 2.36 6.52 11.55
N ASN A 39 1.26 6.02 11.00
CA ASN A 39 1.01 4.60 10.83
C ASN A 39 1.07 4.24 9.34
N TYR A 40 1.62 3.07 9.05
CA TYR A 40 1.80 2.57 7.70
C TYR A 40 1.23 1.16 7.63
N SER A 41 0.33 0.92 6.68
CA SER A 41 -0.23 -0.42 6.53
C SER A 41 0.83 -1.44 6.08
N VAL A 42 0.63 -2.70 6.43
CA VAL A 42 1.45 -3.84 5.99
C VAL A 42 0.52 -4.98 5.58
N PRO A 43 0.95 -5.96 4.77
CA PRO A 43 0.10 -7.08 4.41
C PRO A 43 -0.45 -7.84 5.63
N ALA A 44 -1.75 -8.15 5.62
CA ALA A 44 -2.46 -8.77 6.76
C ALA A 44 -1.85 -10.08 7.28
N ARG A 45 -1.07 -10.80 6.45
CA ARG A 45 -0.30 -11.99 6.84
C ARG A 45 0.80 -11.73 7.89
N TYR A 46 1.11 -10.46 8.17
CA TYR A 46 2.07 -10.04 9.19
C TYR A 46 1.42 -9.55 10.49
N LEU A 47 0.10 -9.70 10.65
CA LEU A 47 -0.59 -9.33 11.89
C LEU A 47 0.13 -9.89 13.11
N ARG A 48 0.33 -9.06 14.14
CA ARG A 48 0.97 -9.44 15.40
C ARG A 48 2.41 -9.96 15.26
N LYS A 49 3.08 -9.79 14.12
CA LYS A 49 4.50 -10.10 13.99
C LYS A 49 5.34 -8.87 14.30
N ASP A 50 6.56 -9.09 14.78
CA ASP A 50 7.55 -8.02 14.91
C ASP A 50 8.19 -7.76 13.55
N VAL A 51 8.28 -6.49 13.20
CA VAL A 51 8.89 -6.02 11.97
C VAL A 51 9.95 -4.96 12.27
N THR A 52 10.94 -4.87 11.40
CA THR A 52 11.97 -3.85 11.44
C THR A 52 11.57 -2.71 10.51
N VAL A 53 11.41 -1.51 11.06
CA VAL A 53 11.17 -0.31 10.27
C VAL A 53 12.47 0.47 10.13
N LYS A 54 12.91 0.64 8.89
CA LYS A 54 14.03 1.49 8.51
C LYS A 54 13.51 2.79 7.91
N GLY A 55 13.57 3.87 8.69
CA GLY A 55 13.20 5.20 8.21
C GLY A 55 14.41 5.97 7.70
N TYR A 56 14.41 6.29 6.40
CA TYR A 56 15.37 7.16 5.74
C TYR A 56 14.84 8.61 5.70
N ALA A 57 15.56 9.50 5.03
CA ALA A 57 15.11 10.88 4.82
C ALA A 57 13.78 10.95 4.04
N ASN A 58 13.67 10.21 2.91
CA ASN A 58 12.52 10.36 2.01
C ASN A 58 11.59 9.14 1.99
N ASN A 59 12.03 8.02 2.55
CA ASN A 59 11.30 6.77 2.48
C ASN A 59 11.39 5.97 3.79
N ILE A 60 10.45 5.06 3.96
CA ILE A 60 10.41 4.11 5.05
C ILE A 60 10.31 2.72 4.43
N ASN A 61 11.20 1.81 4.84
CA ASN A 61 11.14 0.41 4.48
C ASN A 61 10.76 -0.40 5.71
N ILE A 62 9.73 -1.24 5.59
CA ILE A 62 9.28 -2.15 6.62
C ILE A 62 9.74 -3.55 6.21
N LEU A 63 10.47 -4.23 7.09
CA LEU A 63 11.08 -5.51 6.84
C LEU A 63 10.59 -6.55 7.83
N HIS A 64 10.41 -7.78 7.36
CA HIS A 64 10.20 -8.95 8.19
C HIS A 64 11.26 -9.99 7.82
N GLN A 65 12.04 -10.45 8.81
CA GLN A 65 13.13 -11.42 8.59
C GLN A 65 14.11 -11.01 7.47
N GLY A 66 14.47 -9.72 7.41
CA GLY A 66 15.40 -9.19 6.41
C GLY A 66 14.81 -8.89 5.03
N THR A 67 13.57 -9.29 4.76
CA THR A 67 12.88 -9.02 3.50
C THR A 67 11.98 -7.80 3.62
N VAL A 68 12.08 -6.86 2.68
CA VAL A 68 11.18 -5.69 2.62
C VAL A 68 9.76 -6.16 2.28
N ILE A 69 8.81 -5.88 3.17
CA ILE A 69 7.39 -6.26 3.01
C ILE A 69 6.52 -5.09 2.57
N ALA A 70 6.95 -3.85 2.83
CA ALA A 70 6.29 -2.64 2.39
C ALA A 70 7.29 -1.48 2.38
N SER A 71 7.13 -0.55 1.44
CA SER A 71 7.93 0.66 1.33
C SER A 71 7.04 1.86 1.09
N TYR A 72 7.30 2.96 1.79
CA TYR A 72 6.50 4.18 1.73
C TYR A 72 7.37 5.40 1.53
N SER A 73 6.84 6.43 0.88
CA SER A 73 7.38 7.79 1.03
C SER A 73 7.17 8.23 2.47
N ARG A 74 8.20 8.84 3.07
CA ARG A 74 8.13 9.28 4.46
C ARG A 74 7.12 10.41 4.59
N GLN A 75 6.11 10.22 5.41
CA GLN A 75 5.17 11.27 5.78
C GLN A 75 5.72 12.03 6.99
N TYR A 76 5.91 13.34 6.82
CA TYR A 76 6.24 14.25 7.90
C TYR A 76 4.97 14.76 8.59
N GLY A 77 5.05 15.09 9.87
CA GLY A 77 3.90 15.46 10.70
C GLY A 77 3.45 14.34 11.62
N SER A 78 2.17 14.32 12.00
CA SER A 78 1.65 13.39 13.01
C SER A 78 0.19 13.04 12.79
N GLY A 79 -0.17 11.80 13.10
CA GLY A 79 -1.55 11.32 13.08
C GLY A 79 -1.99 10.80 11.71
N TYR A 80 -1.11 10.80 10.71
CA TYR A 80 -1.42 10.23 9.41
C TYR A 80 -1.37 8.71 9.46
N THR A 81 -2.30 8.07 8.74
CA THR A 81 -2.25 6.64 8.48
C THR A 81 -2.28 6.42 6.98
N GLN A 82 -1.27 5.77 6.44
CA GLN A 82 -1.20 5.47 5.02
C GLN A 82 -1.62 4.02 4.77
N TYR A 83 -2.83 3.85 4.25
CA TYR A 83 -3.35 2.56 3.81
C TYR A 83 -2.93 2.24 2.37
N ARG A 84 -2.77 0.96 2.09
CA ARG A 84 -2.74 0.41 0.74
C ARG A 84 -3.73 -0.73 0.63
N LEU A 85 -4.60 -0.65 -0.36
CA LEU A 85 -5.64 -1.66 -0.56
C LEU A 85 -5.07 -3.08 -0.74
N GLU A 86 -3.93 -3.21 -1.42
CA GLU A 86 -3.21 -4.47 -1.66
C GLU A 86 -2.90 -5.25 -0.36
N HIS A 87 -2.75 -4.56 0.76
CA HIS A 87 -2.45 -5.19 2.05
C HIS A 87 -3.65 -5.88 2.69
N TYR A 88 -4.86 -5.53 2.26
CA TYR A 88 -6.12 -5.97 2.86
C TYR A 88 -6.97 -6.81 1.91
N ILE A 89 -6.62 -6.89 0.62
CA ILE A 89 -7.45 -7.56 -0.39
C ILE A 89 -7.78 -9.01 -0.02
N ASP A 90 -6.80 -9.79 0.44
CA ASP A 90 -6.99 -11.18 0.87
C ASP A 90 -8.00 -11.29 2.04
N LEU A 91 -8.01 -10.30 2.94
CA LEU A 91 -8.95 -10.27 4.08
C LEU A 91 -10.37 -9.94 3.60
N ILE A 92 -10.48 -9.01 2.65
CA ILE A 92 -11.74 -8.56 2.07
C ILE A 92 -12.34 -9.68 1.20
N GLU A 93 -11.54 -10.40 0.42
CA GLU A 93 -11.96 -11.59 -0.35
C GLU A 93 -12.56 -12.67 0.55
N ARG A 94 -11.97 -12.90 1.74
CA ARG A 94 -12.53 -13.85 2.71
C ARG A 94 -13.82 -13.35 3.37
N LYS A 95 -14.00 -12.04 3.51
CA LYS A 95 -15.20 -11.43 4.12
C LYS A 95 -15.75 -10.28 3.27
N PRO A 96 -16.37 -10.56 2.09
CA PRO A 96 -16.78 -9.51 1.16
C PRO A 96 -17.74 -8.47 1.76
N ARG A 97 -18.53 -8.86 2.76
CA ARG A 97 -19.44 -7.95 3.49
C ARG A 97 -18.74 -6.77 4.16
N SER A 98 -17.43 -6.84 4.44
CA SER A 98 -16.69 -5.73 5.06
C SER A 98 -16.28 -4.64 4.06
N VAL A 99 -16.43 -4.86 2.75
CA VAL A 99 -15.87 -3.99 1.71
C VAL A 99 -16.31 -2.53 1.86
N HIS A 100 -17.59 -2.28 2.16
CA HIS A 100 -18.13 -0.93 2.32
C HIS A 100 -17.75 -0.25 3.64
N ASN A 101 -17.21 -0.99 4.61
CA ASN A 101 -16.80 -0.45 5.91
C ASN A 101 -15.27 -0.38 6.06
N ALA A 102 -14.52 -0.94 5.11
CA ALA A 102 -13.06 -0.94 5.15
C ALA A 102 -12.51 0.46 4.83
N ARG A 103 -11.83 1.07 5.79
CA ARG A 103 -11.08 2.34 5.58
C ARG A 103 -10.10 2.28 4.39
N PRO A 104 -9.32 1.19 4.20
CA PRO A 104 -8.44 1.09 3.03
C PRO A 104 -9.16 1.23 1.69
N VAL A 105 -10.41 0.75 1.60
CA VAL A 105 -11.21 0.87 0.36
C VAL A 105 -11.62 2.32 0.13
N LYS A 106 -12.12 3.00 1.18
CA LYS A 106 -12.60 4.38 1.09
C LYS A 106 -11.49 5.41 0.90
N GLU A 107 -10.31 5.17 1.45
CA GLU A 107 -9.20 6.13 1.41
C GLU A 107 -8.28 5.95 0.20
N THR A 108 -8.34 4.80 -0.50
CA THR A 108 -7.44 4.52 -1.64
C THR A 108 -8.10 4.73 -3.00
N LEU A 109 -9.42 4.53 -3.12
CA LEU A 109 -10.14 4.59 -4.41
C LEU A 109 -11.05 5.80 -4.52
N THR A 110 -11.34 6.21 -5.75
CA THR A 110 -12.30 7.26 -6.05
C THR A 110 -13.74 6.80 -5.81
N GLU A 111 -14.61 7.75 -5.48
CA GLU A 111 -16.03 7.45 -5.27
C GLU A 111 -16.68 6.88 -6.54
N GLU A 112 -16.18 7.22 -7.74
CA GLU A 112 -16.69 6.70 -9.00
C GLU A 112 -16.55 5.18 -9.13
N ILE A 113 -15.38 4.62 -8.77
CA ILE A 113 -15.18 3.16 -8.72
C ILE A 113 -16.09 2.53 -7.67
N LEU A 114 -16.22 3.17 -6.51
CA LEU A 114 -17.05 2.65 -5.41
C LEU A 114 -18.54 2.66 -5.78
N GLU A 115 -19.01 3.67 -6.51
CA GLU A 115 -20.36 3.75 -7.05
C GLU A 115 -20.62 2.68 -8.11
N TRP A 116 -19.69 2.54 -9.06
CA TRP A 116 -19.80 1.51 -10.08
C TRP A 116 -19.89 0.13 -9.47
N GLY A 117 -19.04 -0.16 -8.49
CA GLY A 117 -19.05 -1.43 -7.76
C GLY A 117 -20.35 -1.71 -6.98
N ARG A 118 -21.08 -0.68 -6.55
CA ARG A 118 -22.41 -0.82 -5.91
C ARG A 118 -23.52 -1.17 -6.89
N GLN A 119 -23.36 -0.83 -8.17
CA GLN A 119 -24.33 -1.11 -9.23
C GLN A 119 -24.21 -2.52 -9.81
N LEU A 120 -23.10 -3.21 -9.51
CA LEU A 120 -22.82 -4.55 -9.99
C LEU A 120 -23.81 -5.60 -9.44
N PRO A 121 -24.37 -6.49 -10.28
CA PRO A 121 -25.42 -7.44 -9.89
C PRO A 121 -24.96 -8.47 -8.85
N GLY A 122 -23.68 -8.81 -8.81
CA GLY A 122 -23.08 -9.73 -7.85
C GLY A 122 -22.77 -9.13 -6.47
N GLY A 123 -23.18 -7.86 -6.25
CA GLY A 123 -23.06 -7.15 -4.98
C GLY A 123 -21.64 -7.17 -4.43
N ASN A 124 -21.49 -7.50 -3.13
CA ASN A 124 -20.19 -7.47 -2.46
C ASN A 124 -19.13 -8.35 -3.14
N LYS A 125 -19.48 -9.48 -3.76
CA LYS A 125 -18.49 -10.38 -4.37
C LYS A 125 -17.88 -9.78 -5.62
N GLU A 126 -18.71 -9.21 -6.50
CA GLU A 126 -18.23 -8.53 -7.71
C GLU A 126 -17.50 -7.22 -7.38
N MET A 127 -17.96 -6.49 -6.37
CA MET A 127 -17.22 -5.34 -5.85
C MET A 127 -15.78 -5.72 -5.47
N VAL A 128 -15.59 -6.84 -4.76
CA VAL A 128 -14.24 -7.29 -4.40
C VAL A 128 -13.42 -7.72 -5.63
N LYS A 129 -14.03 -8.35 -6.64
CA LYS A 129 -13.35 -8.63 -7.91
C LYS A 129 -12.92 -7.32 -8.60
N LEU A 130 -13.77 -6.30 -8.62
CA LEU A 130 -13.43 -4.98 -9.15
C LEU A 130 -12.25 -4.36 -8.40
N LEU A 131 -12.24 -4.43 -7.06
CA LEU A 131 -11.11 -3.99 -6.26
C LEU A 131 -9.80 -4.71 -6.63
N ARG A 132 -9.88 -6.02 -6.90
CA ARG A 132 -8.73 -6.82 -7.37
C ARG A 132 -8.23 -6.32 -8.72
N LEU A 133 -9.13 -6.07 -9.66
CA LEU A 133 -8.78 -5.49 -10.96
C LEU A 133 -8.13 -4.11 -10.82
N CYS A 134 -8.61 -3.26 -9.90
CA CYS A 134 -7.98 -1.98 -9.62
C CYS A 134 -6.56 -2.11 -9.08
N ILE A 135 -6.28 -3.15 -8.27
CA ILE A 135 -4.92 -3.45 -7.79
C ILE A 135 -4.03 -3.92 -8.95
N ASP A 136 -4.53 -4.83 -9.78
CA ASP A 136 -3.72 -5.50 -10.82
C ASP A 136 -3.46 -4.58 -12.04
N TYR A 137 -4.43 -3.75 -12.43
CA TYR A 137 -4.39 -2.95 -13.66
C TYR A 137 -4.38 -1.44 -13.44
N GLY A 138 -4.59 -0.99 -12.21
CA GLY A 138 -4.71 0.43 -11.87
C GLY A 138 -6.13 0.97 -12.08
N GLU A 139 -6.55 1.87 -11.19
CA GLU A 139 -7.88 2.48 -11.20
C GLU A 139 -8.20 3.22 -12.51
N GLU A 140 -7.27 4.01 -13.05
CA GLU A 140 -7.50 4.81 -14.25
C GLU A 140 -7.86 3.96 -15.47
N ARG A 141 -7.19 2.81 -15.63
CA ARG A 141 -7.47 1.88 -16.73
C ARG A 141 -8.86 1.28 -16.58
N ILE A 142 -9.23 0.88 -15.37
CA ILE A 142 -10.54 0.31 -15.08
C ILE A 142 -11.66 1.34 -15.32
N LEU A 143 -11.45 2.59 -14.92
CA LEU A 143 -12.35 3.69 -15.26
C LEU A 143 -12.44 3.93 -16.76
N SER A 144 -11.32 3.91 -17.51
CA SER A 144 -11.37 4.10 -18.97
C SER A 144 -12.23 3.04 -19.67
N ILE A 145 -12.20 1.79 -19.18
CA ILE A 145 -13.02 0.69 -19.69
C ILE A 145 -14.49 0.96 -19.37
N LYS A 146 -14.81 1.32 -18.13
CA LYS A 146 -16.18 1.70 -17.72
C LYS A 146 -16.78 2.76 -18.65
N HIS A 147 -16.00 3.78 -19.02
CA HIS A 147 -16.46 4.86 -19.90
C HIS A 147 -16.72 4.42 -21.35
N GLN A 148 -16.17 3.28 -21.77
CA GLN A 148 -16.40 2.70 -23.10
C GLN A 148 -17.59 1.72 -23.12
N ILE A 149 -18.07 1.27 -21.96
CA ILE A 149 -19.19 0.34 -21.87
C ILE A 149 -20.49 1.09 -22.20
N PRO A 150 -21.29 0.59 -23.17
CA PRO A 150 -22.61 1.15 -23.46
C PRO A 150 -23.52 1.11 -22.23
N ILE A 151 -24.26 2.21 -21.99
CA ILE A 151 -25.12 2.42 -20.82
C ILE A 151 -26.19 1.30 -20.62
N HIS A 152 -26.54 0.57 -21.68
CA HIS A 152 -27.56 -0.48 -21.64
C HIS A 152 -27.02 -1.87 -21.24
N ILE A 153 -25.71 -2.03 -21.08
CA ILE A 153 -25.09 -3.28 -20.65
C ILE A 153 -24.90 -3.21 -19.14
N ILE A 154 -25.41 -4.21 -18.41
CA ILE A 154 -25.07 -4.39 -16.99
C ILE A 154 -23.73 -5.13 -16.97
N PRO A 155 -22.62 -4.46 -16.63
CA PRO A 155 -21.34 -5.13 -16.57
C PRO A 155 -21.35 -6.09 -15.37
N SER A 156 -20.92 -7.32 -15.61
CA SER A 156 -20.46 -8.23 -14.56
C SER A 156 -18.94 -8.28 -14.62
N VAL A 157 -18.31 -8.46 -13.45
CA VAL A 157 -16.85 -8.59 -13.35
C VAL A 157 -16.40 -10.01 -13.75
N ASP A 158 -17.35 -10.92 -13.99
CA ASP A 158 -17.07 -12.19 -14.67
C ASP A 158 -16.96 -11.94 -16.19
N MET A 159 -15.77 -11.52 -16.63
CA MET A 159 -15.35 -11.50 -18.03
C MET A 159 -14.04 -12.27 -18.19
#